data_AF-A0A7J9W4M8-F1
#
_entry.id   AF-A0A7J9W4M8-F1
#
_cell.length_a   1.000
_cell.length_b   1.000
_cell.length_c   1.000
_cell.angle_alpha   90.00
_cell.angle_beta   90.00
_cell.angle_gamma   90.00
#
_symmetry.space_group_name_H-M   'P 1'
#
loop_
_entity.id
_entity.type
_entity.pdbx_description
1 polymer ?
#
loop_
_entity_poly.entity_id
_entity_poly.type
_entity_poly.pdbx_seq_one_letter_code
_entity_poly.pdbx_strand_id
1 'polypeptide(L)' 'ASPAARARPTLRRGSTGPAVRDLQRLMNLVYPAYSTLAVDGVFGPATERVMREFQRRSSIKADGIVGPVTWSRLGV' A
#
# COMPACT_ATOMS: atom_id res chain seq x y z
N ALA A 1 -16.02 23.23 -6.63
CA ALA A 1 -15.14 22.50 -5.69
C ALA A 1 -15.54 21.04 -5.72
N SER A 2 -14.67 20.14 -6.20
CA SER A 2 -15.02 18.73 -6.43
C SER A 2 -15.03 17.93 -5.13
N PRO A 3 -16.09 17.16 -4.81
CA PRO A 3 -16.24 16.45 -3.54
C PRO A 3 -15.48 15.10 -3.50
N ALA A 4 -14.22 15.08 -3.92
CA ALA A 4 -13.38 13.87 -3.87
C ALA A 4 -12.54 13.78 -2.57
N ALA A 5 -12.95 14.48 -1.51
CA ALA A 5 -12.38 14.28 -0.20
C ALA A 5 -12.89 12.94 0.37
N ARG A 6 -11.97 11.95 0.49
CA ARG A 6 -11.94 10.79 1.42
C ARG A 6 -11.81 9.37 0.83
N ALA A 7 -11.52 9.17 -0.45
CA ALA A 7 -11.10 7.85 -0.93
C ALA A 7 -9.58 7.81 -1.15
N ARG A 8 -8.86 6.95 -0.42
CA ARG A 8 -7.43 6.73 -0.68
C ARG A 8 -7.25 6.21 -2.12
N PRO A 9 -6.21 6.65 -2.85
CA PRO A 9 -6.02 6.25 -4.23
C PRO A 9 -5.71 4.75 -4.35
N THR A 10 -6.06 4.17 -5.49
CA THR A 10 -5.60 2.81 -5.83
C THR A 10 -4.13 2.86 -6.23
N LEU A 11 -3.26 2.16 -5.49
CA LEU A 11 -1.84 2.08 -5.77
C LEU A 11 -1.45 0.70 -6.32
N ARG A 12 -0.53 0.66 -7.28
CA ARG A 12 -0.03 -0.58 -7.90
C ARG A 12 1.38 -0.37 -8.44
N ARG A 13 2.04 -1.42 -8.94
CA ARG A 13 3.35 -1.29 -9.61
C ARG A 13 3.32 -0.17 -10.65
N GLY A 14 4.32 0.71 -10.58
CA GLY A 14 4.43 1.89 -11.44
C GLY A 14 3.73 3.15 -10.91
N SER A 15 2.89 3.06 -9.88
CA SER A 15 2.40 4.24 -9.16
C SER A 15 3.57 4.99 -8.51
N THR A 16 3.50 6.31 -8.51
CA THR A 16 4.50 7.17 -7.85
C THR A 16 3.83 8.31 -7.08
N GLY A 17 4.59 8.95 -6.19
CA GLY A 17 4.20 10.19 -5.53
C GLY A 17 3.91 10.06 -4.04
N PRO A 18 3.29 11.10 -3.43
CA PRO A 18 3.10 11.19 -1.98
C PRO A 18 2.34 10.01 -1.38
N ALA A 19 1.26 9.55 -2.04
CA ALA A 19 0.47 8.42 -1.56
C ALA A 19 1.27 7.12 -1.46
N VAL A 20 2.26 6.92 -2.34
CA VAL A 20 3.15 5.76 -2.27
C VAL A 20 4.13 5.89 -1.10
N ARG A 21 4.66 7.09 -0.82
CA ARG A 21 5.49 7.32 0.37
C ARG A 21 4.72 7.02 1.64
N ASP A 22 3.48 7.46 1.70
CA ASP A 22 2.63 7.24 2.88
C ASP A 22 2.31 5.75 3.07
N LEU A 23 2.06 5.01 1.98
CA LEU A 23 1.96 3.55 2.04
C LEU A 23 3.25 2.91 2.55
N GLN A 24 4.41 3.29 2.00
CA GLN A 24 5.71 2.72 2.39
C GLN A 24 6.02 2.96 3.88
N ARG A 25 5.79 4.17 4.37
CA ARG A 25 5.91 4.51 5.81
C ARG A 25 4.96 3.67 6.65
N LEU A 26 3.69 3.61 6.24
CA LEU A 26 2.67 2.85 6.95
C LEU A 26 3.08 1.38 7.07
N MET A 27 3.57 0.77 5.99
CA MET A 27 4.00 -0.63 5.97
C MET A 27 5.20 -0.89 6.87
N ASN A 28 6.19 -0.01 6.85
CA ASN A 28 7.33 -0.12 7.76
C ASN A 28 6.90 0.04 9.23
N LEU A 29 5.82 0.78 9.51
CA LEU A 29 5.29 0.98 10.85
C LEU A 29 4.42 -0.19 11.34
N VAL A 30 3.44 -0.62 10.53
CA VAL A 30 2.42 -1.60 10.94
C VAL A 30 2.75 -3.04 10.59
N TYR A 31 3.76 -3.24 9.72
CA TYR A 31 4.17 -4.55 9.24
C TYR A 31 5.71 -4.76 9.30
N PRO A 32 6.40 -4.35 10.38
CA PRO A 32 7.87 -4.26 10.43
C PRO A 32 8.58 -5.61 10.29
N ALA A 33 7.93 -6.72 10.64
CA ALA A 33 8.50 -8.07 10.49
C ALA A 33 8.63 -8.51 9.02
N TYR A 34 7.92 -7.86 8.09
CA TYR A 34 7.85 -8.24 6.67
C TYR A 34 8.08 -7.06 5.72
N SER A 35 8.19 -5.84 6.24
CA SER A 35 8.37 -4.61 5.47
C SER A 35 9.65 -3.89 5.86
N THR A 36 10.55 -3.78 4.90
CA THR A 36 11.77 -2.95 4.96
C THR A 36 11.87 -2.15 3.67
N LEU A 37 10.87 -1.31 3.41
CA LEU A 37 10.75 -0.55 2.17
C LEU A 37 11.54 0.75 2.26
N ALA A 38 12.23 1.12 1.18
CA ALA A 38 12.64 2.50 0.97
C ALA A 38 11.39 3.38 0.86
N VAL A 39 11.42 4.57 1.47
CA VAL A 39 10.33 5.56 1.39
C VAL A 39 10.65 6.57 0.28
N ASP A 40 10.73 6.08 -0.95
CA ASP A 40 11.10 6.84 -2.14
C ASP A 40 9.88 7.39 -2.90
N GLY A 41 8.69 6.89 -2.61
CA GLY A 41 7.47 7.24 -3.33
C GLY A 41 7.35 6.55 -4.69
N VAL A 42 8.06 5.45 -4.90
CA VAL A 42 7.99 4.62 -6.10
C VAL A 42 7.44 3.25 -5.74
N PHE A 43 6.31 2.88 -6.36
CA PHE A 43 5.72 1.56 -6.16
C PHE A 43 6.44 0.56 -7.07
N GLY A 44 7.64 0.16 -6.63
CA GLY A 44 8.48 -0.80 -7.32
C GLY A 44 8.19 -2.26 -6.92
N PRO A 45 9.02 -3.21 -7.43
CA PRO A 45 8.88 -4.63 -7.13
C PRO A 45 8.93 -4.96 -5.63
N ALA A 46 9.74 -4.23 -4.86
CA ALA A 46 9.83 -4.41 -3.41
C ALA A 46 8.49 -4.07 -2.72
N THR A 47 7.89 -2.93 -3.04
CA THR A 47 6.59 -2.51 -2.51
C THR A 47 5.50 -3.52 -2.86
N GLU A 48 5.46 -3.99 -4.12
CA GLU A 48 4.48 -4.99 -4.54
C GLU A 48 4.64 -6.32 -3.78
N ARG A 49 5.88 -6.79 -3.59
CA ARG A 49 6.16 -8.02 -2.84
C ARG A 49 5.61 -7.94 -1.41
N VAL A 50 5.83 -6.81 -0.73
CA VAL A 50 5.28 -6.57 0.62
C VAL A 50 3.76 -6.54 0.58
N MET A 51 3.15 -5.87 -0.41
CA MET A 51 1.68 -5.81 -0.50
C MET A 51 1.06 -7.19 -0.71
N ARG A 52 1.64 -8.01 -1.59
CA ARG A 52 1.16 -9.38 -1.82
C ARG A 52 1.30 -10.24 -0.56
N GLU A 53 2.38 -10.09 0.19
CA GLU A 53 2.55 -10.79 1.47
C GLU A 53 1.49 -10.35 2.48
N PHE A 54 1.30 -9.04 2.66
CA PHE A 54 0.27 -8.50 3.53
C PHE A 54 -1.13 -9.00 3.15
N GLN A 55 -1.47 -8.98 1.86
CA GLN A 55 -2.76 -9.45 1.36
C GLN A 55 -2.98 -10.95 1.62
N ARG A 56 -1.97 -11.80 1.37
CA ARG A 56 -2.03 -13.24 1.70
C ARG A 56 -2.32 -13.47 3.17
N ARG A 57 -1.59 -12.78 4.05
CA ARG A 57 -1.74 -12.91 5.50
C ARG A 57 -3.05 -12.34 6.04
N SER A 58 -3.60 -11.37 5.33
CA SER A 58 -4.90 -10.78 5.64
C SER A 58 -6.07 -11.55 5.04
N SER A 59 -5.82 -12.71 4.43
CA SER A 59 -6.82 -13.56 3.76
C SER A 59 -7.68 -12.80 2.74
N ILE A 60 -7.05 -11.89 1.99
CA ILE A 60 -7.66 -11.17 0.86
C ILE A 60 -6.92 -11.50 -0.44
N LYS A 61 -7.47 -11.10 -1.58
CA LYS A 61 -6.85 -11.31 -2.89
C LYS A 61 -5.44 -10.71 -2.93
N ALA A 62 -4.44 -11.55 -3.16
CA ALA A 62 -3.02 -11.17 -3.17
C ALA A 62 -2.52 -10.71 -4.56
N ASP A 63 -3.19 -9.70 -5.12
CA ASP A 63 -2.91 -9.16 -6.46
C ASP A 63 -1.84 -8.06 -6.51
N GLY A 64 -1.33 -7.62 -5.36
CA GLY A 64 -0.34 -6.54 -5.24
C GLY A 64 -0.92 -5.15 -5.42
N ILE A 65 -2.24 -5.02 -5.50
CA ILE A 65 -2.95 -3.74 -5.69
C ILE A 65 -3.52 -3.26 -4.35
N VAL A 66 -3.18 -2.02 -4.00
CA VAL A 66 -3.72 -1.36 -2.80
C VAL A 66 -4.98 -0.59 -3.20
N GLY A 67 -6.10 -1.32 -3.23
CA GLY A 67 -7.45 -0.76 -3.41
C GLY A 67 -8.20 -0.61 -2.08
N PRO A 68 -9.51 -0.29 -2.12
CA PRO A 68 -10.33 -0.06 -0.92
C PRO A 68 -10.30 -1.18 0.11
N VAL A 69 -10.31 -2.45 -0.34
CA VAL A 69 -10.22 -3.62 0.54
C VAL A 69 -8.88 -3.67 1.27
N THR A 70 -7.78 -3.42 0.56
CA THR A 70 -6.44 -3.39 1.16
C THR A 70 -6.33 -2.23 2.16
N TRP A 71 -6.82 -1.04 1.81
CA TRP A 71 -6.84 0.11 2.73
C TRP A 71 -7.65 -0.16 4.00
N SER A 72 -8.82 -0.78 3.87
CA SER A 72 -9.63 -1.18 5.02
C SER A 72 -8.91 -2.17 5.93
N ARG A 73 -8.16 -3.14 5.37
CA ARG A 73 -7.33 -4.07 6.15
C ARG A 73 -6.15 -3.38 6.85
N LEU A 74 -5.69 -2.25 6.32
CA LEU A 74 -4.66 -1.42 6.96
C LEU A 74 -5.21 -0.53 8.07
N GLY A 75 -6.53 -0.46 8.24
CA GLY A 75 -7.18 0.29 9.31
C GLY A 75 -7.21 1.80 9.07
N VAL A 76 -7.23 2.23 7.80
CA VAL A 76 -7.00 3.62 7.40
C VAL A 76 -7.85 4.12 6.24
#